data_AF-A0A6B2TN20-F1
#
_entry.id   AF-A0A6B2TN20-F1
#
_cell.length_a   1.000
_cell.length_b   1.000
_cell.length_c   1.000
_cell.angle_alpha   90.00
_cell.angle_beta   90.00
_cell.angle_gamma   90.00
#
_symmetry.space_group_name_H-M   'P 1'
#
loop_
_entity.id
_entity.type
_entity.pdbx_description
1 polymer ?
#
loop_
_entity_poly.entity_id
_entity_poly.type
_entity_poly.pdbx_seq_one_letter_code
_entity_poly.pdbx_strand_id
1 'polypeptide(L)'
;MEPYWELTFDADGDVDTAQRAQLLAGAERENVTDLLVFAHGWNNEKKDARQLYRRFFTPCRDLAGTGVRLGYVGVLWPAIRFPDEPIPDFDPSAAPVAATPPGEPVLDATTREALDRAFPDHAATLDRIAELLAERSEVPSRVYEFGRHVRELVSLRETHPARHFGQDTGAGEPAMLTDDAVKVCEVFAAARADTGEPLLLSELRNRLWDGAYELLRQGTYYAMKRRAGAVGQLGLGPAIGLLAADVPTVRVHLIGHSFGGRLVSYALRGMPADVRAVKSVTLLQGAFSHYTFAERLPHDTSRGGALHGMQKRIDGPLVSCYSHHDDALGRLYPLASKLAGDSSGFLGLWERWGAIGYNGIRSVTGTKRIKLGEKVPAKGCVSIDAASVVRRGGPPSGAHSDVCHEELAHVVFAAGRIARS
;
A
#
# COMPACT_ATOMS: atom_id res chain seq x y z
N MET A 1 -1.54 -19.89 15.85
CA MET A 1 -1.64 -19.88 14.38
C MET A 1 -0.55 -20.78 13.84
N GLU A 2 -0.87 -22.05 13.65
CA GLU A 2 0.05 -23.01 13.05
C GLU A 2 -0.73 -23.88 12.06
N PRO A 3 -0.13 -24.27 10.94
CA PRO A 3 1.22 -23.91 10.49
C PRO A 3 1.32 -22.47 9.92
N TYR A 4 2.45 -21.79 10.18
CA TYR A 4 2.73 -20.41 9.71
C TYR A 4 4.08 -20.35 8.99
N TRP A 5 4.11 -19.67 7.85
CA TRP A 5 5.31 -19.42 7.06
C TRP A 5 5.47 -17.93 6.77
N GLU A 6 6.69 -17.55 6.40
CA GLU A 6 7.00 -16.21 5.91
C GLU A 6 7.47 -16.29 4.46
N LEU A 7 7.16 -15.28 3.66
CA LEU A 7 7.78 -15.05 2.37
C LEU A 7 8.39 -13.66 2.39
N THR A 8 9.70 -13.58 2.55
CA THR A 8 10.44 -12.33 2.50
C THR A 8 10.86 -12.04 1.07
N PHE A 9 10.58 -10.84 0.61
CA PHE A 9 11.02 -10.30 -0.66
C PHE A 9 11.97 -9.13 -0.43
N ASP A 10 12.86 -8.88 -1.37
CA ASP A 10 13.63 -7.65 -1.43
C ASP A 10 12.90 -6.54 -2.22
N ALA A 11 13.61 -5.46 -2.55
CA ALA A 11 13.04 -4.30 -3.23
C ALA A 11 12.71 -4.56 -4.72
N ASP A 12 13.33 -5.56 -5.33
CA ASP A 12 13.16 -5.91 -6.74
C ASP A 12 12.11 -7.03 -6.92
N GLY A 13 11.73 -7.66 -5.81
CA GLY A 13 10.72 -8.71 -5.76
C GLY A 13 11.33 -10.11 -5.75
N ASP A 14 12.64 -10.23 -5.53
CA ASP A 14 13.27 -11.53 -5.36
C ASP A 14 12.91 -12.10 -3.99
N VAL A 15 12.47 -13.36 -3.99
CA VAL A 15 12.01 -14.07 -2.79
C VAL A 15 13.15 -14.81 -2.12
N ASP A 16 13.16 -14.83 -0.79
CA ASP A 16 13.98 -15.77 -0.02
C ASP A 16 13.62 -17.21 -0.42
N THR A 17 14.55 -17.84 -1.13
CA THR A 17 14.33 -19.15 -1.75
C THR A 17 14.22 -20.28 -0.72
N ALA A 18 14.86 -20.13 0.44
CA ALA A 18 14.77 -21.09 1.53
C ALA A 18 13.39 -21.02 2.19
N GLN A 19 12.89 -19.81 2.45
CA GLN A 19 11.53 -19.60 2.97
C GLN A 19 10.46 -20.13 1.99
N ARG A 20 10.62 -19.86 0.69
CA ARG A 20 9.74 -20.41 -0.34
C ARG A 20 9.75 -21.94 -0.34
N ALA A 21 10.92 -22.57 -0.30
CA ALA A 21 11.02 -24.04 -0.27
C ALA A 21 10.38 -24.63 1.01
N GLN A 22 10.54 -23.98 2.16
CA GLN A 22 9.89 -24.39 3.41
C GLN A 22 8.37 -24.29 3.35
N LEU A 23 7.82 -23.25 2.71
CA LEU A 23 6.38 -23.13 2.47
C LEU A 23 5.87 -24.27 1.58
N LEU A 24 6.54 -24.56 0.48
CA LEU A 24 6.12 -25.60 -0.48
C LEU A 24 6.09 -26.98 0.21
N ALA A 25 7.22 -27.39 0.79
CA ALA A 25 7.33 -28.68 1.49
C ALA A 25 6.40 -28.75 2.71
N GLY A 26 6.24 -27.65 3.44
CA GLY A 26 5.38 -27.57 4.61
C GLY A 26 3.90 -27.67 4.25
N ALA A 27 3.43 -26.94 3.23
CA ALA A 27 2.04 -26.96 2.81
C ALA A 27 1.59 -28.36 2.37
N GLU A 28 2.44 -29.08 1.64
CA GLU A 28 2.20 -30.46 1.26
C GLU A 28 2.18 -31.39 2.49
N ARG A 29 3.21 -31.33 3.35
CA ARG A 29 3.32 -32.18 4.54
C ARG A 29 2.16 -32.02 5.52
N GLU A 30 1.74 -30.77 5.76
CA GLU A 30 0.61 -30.44 6.64
C GLU A 30 -0.76 -30.64 5.94
N ASN A 31 -0.77 -31.07 4.68
CA ASN A 31 -1.94 -31.28 3.84
C ASN A 31 -2.84 -30.02 3.74
N VAL A 32 -2.27 -28.82 3.70
CA VAL A 32 -3.02 -27.55 3.69
C VAL A 32 -4.02 -27.54 2.54
N THR A 33 -5.29 -27.23 2.84
CA THR A 33 -6.33 -27.05 1.81
C THR A 33 -6.48 -25.60 1.40
N ASP A 34 -6.37 -24.69 2.37
CA ASP A 34 -6.64 -23.26 2.18
C ASP A 34 -5.53 -22.44 2.85
N LEU A 35 -4.80 -21.68 2.03
CA LEU A 35 -3.66 -20.86 2.44
C LEU A 35 -4.08 -19.38 2.51
N LEU A 36 -4.07 -18.81 3.71
CA LEU A 36 -4.29 -17.39 3.92
C LEU A 36 -2.96 -16.65 3.78
N VAL A 37 -2.83 -15.84 2.74
CA VAL A 37 -1.60 -15.07 2.45
C VAL A 37 -1.87 -13.60 2.72
N PHE A 38 -1.22 -13.02 3.72
CA PHE A 38 -1.41 -11.62 4.10
C PHE A 38 -0.15 -10.80 3.79
N ALA A 39 -0.30 -9.78 2.94
CA ALA A 39 0.66 -8.72 2.74
C ALA A 39 0.26 -7.43 3.49
N HIS A 40 1.17 -6.96 4.35
CA HIS A 40 1.08 -5.69 5.04
C HIS A 40 1.32 -4.52 4.08
N GLY A 41 0.88 -3.32 4.48
CA GLY A 41 1.23 -2.07 3.83
C GLY A 41 2.59 -1.54 4.27
N TRP A 42 2.62 -0.34 4.83
CA TRP A 42 3.85 0.31 5.27
C TRP A 42 4.17 0.01 6.73
N ASN A 43 5.00 -1.01 6.94
CA ASN A 43 5.63 -1.33 8.22
C ASN A 43 7.15 -1.19 8.07
N ASN A 44 7.78 -0.44 8.98
CA ASN A 44 9.22 -0.19 8.98
C ASN A 44 10.05 -1.39 9.42
N GLU A 45 9.41 -2.30 10.18
CA GLU A 45 10.07 -3.42 10.83
C GLU A 45 9.32 -4.74 10.58
N LYS A 46 10.10 -5.81 10.42
CA LYS A 46 9.56 -7.18 10.30
C LYS A 46 8.78 -7.59 11.55
N LYS A 47 9.20 -7.11 12.73
CA LYS A 47 8.52 -7.38 14.00
C LYS A 47 7.09 -6.84 14.00
N ASP A 48 6.91 -5.62 13.49
CA ASP A 48 5.61 -4.96 13.43
C ASP A 48 4.66 -5.66 12.46
N ALA A 49 5.18 -6.03 11.29
CA ALA A 49 4.46 -6.87 10.34
C ALA A 49 3.98 -8.19 10.96
N ARG A 50 4.85 -8.89 11.70
CA ARG A 50 4.50 -10.13 12.40
C ARG A 50 3.43 -9.92 13.47
N GLN A 51 3.46 -8.80 14.19
CA GLN A 51 2.44 -8.46 15.18
C GLN A 51 1.08 -8.23 14.50
N LEU A 52 1.05 -7.48 13.39
CA LEU A 52 -0.15 -7.28 12.58
C LEU A 52 -0.72 -8.62 12.10
N TYR A 53 0.12 -9.49 11.53
CA TYR A 53 -0.31 -10.81 11.07
C TYR A 53 -0.84 -11.68 12.20
N ARG A 54 -0.16 -11.70 13.34
CA ARG A 54 -0.64 -12.41 14.53
C ARG A 54 -2.01 -11.92 14.97
N ARG A 55 -2.21 -10.60 15.10
CA ARG A 55 -3.49 -10.02 15.52
C ARG A 55 -4.60 -10.36 14.54
N PHE A 56 -4.37 -10.18 13.25
CA PHE A 56 -5.39 -10.44 12.22
C PHE A 56 -5.76 -11.92 12.09
N PHE A 57 -4.77 -12.82 12.14
CA PHE A 57 -5.02 -14.26 11.99
C PHE A 57 -5.50 -14.96 13.27
N THR A 58 -5.45 -14.30 14.42
CA THR A 58 -5.92 -14.86 15.70
C THR A 58 -7.34 -15.45 15.63
N PRO A 59 -8.37 -14.71 15.15
CA PRO A 59 -9.73 -15.25 15.06
C PRO A 59 -9.90 -16.35 13.99
N CYS A 60 -9.02 -16.42 12.99
CA CYS A 60 -9.23 -17.25 11.79
C CYS A 60 -9.36 -18.76 12.07
N ARG A 61 -8.67 -19.28 13.09
CA ARG A 61 -8.75 -20.71 13.44
C ARG A 61 -10.18 -21.14 13.78
N ASP A 62 -10.91 -20.28 14.47
CA ASP A 62 -12.25 -20.60 14.96
C ASP A 62 -13.35 -20.34 13.91
N LEU A 63 -12.98 -19.72 12.78
CA LEU A 63 -13.87 -19.45 11.66
C LEU A 63 -13.88 -20.57 10.62
N ALA A 64 -12.87 -21.45 10.60
CA ALA A 64 -12.71 -22.47 9.57
C ALA A 64 -13.79 -23.56 9.61
N GLY A 65 -14.42 -23.82 8.47
CA GLY A 65 -15.41 -24.87 8.27
C GLY A 65 -14.84 -26.29 8.41
N THR A 66 -15.74 -27.26 8.54
CA THR A 66 -15.36 -28.68 8.62
C THR A 66 -14.58 -29.11 7.39
N GLY A 67 -13.40 -29.72 7.59
CA GLY A 67 -12.54 -30.20 6.51
C GLY A 67 -11.56 -29.16 5.94
N VAL A 68 -11.66 -27.89 6.36
CA VAL A 68 -10.67 -26.85 6.02
C VAL A 68 -9.43 -27.01 6.88
N ARG A 69 -8.27 -27.21 6.24
CA ARG A 69 -6.96 -27.23 6.90
C ARG A 69 -6.21 -25.95 6.51
N LEU A 70 -6.22 -24.99 7.42
CA LEU A 70 -5.63 -23.67 7.19
C LEU A 70 -4.11 -23.71 7.25
N GLY A 71 -3.47 -22.99 6.33
CA GLY A 71 -2.09 -22.53 6.45
C GLY A 71 -2.05 -21.00 6.44
N TYR A 72 -1.06 -20.42 7.10
CA TYR A 72 -0.92 -18.95 7.20
C TYR A 72 0.42 -18.50 6.61
N VAL A 73 0.41 -17.45 5.80
CA VAL A 73 1.62 -16.86 5.23
C VAL A 73 1.63 -15.35 5.48
N GLY A 74 2.71 -14.87 6.10
CA GLY A 74 3.04 -13.45 6.17
C GLY A 74 4.00 -13.06 5.05
N VAL A 75 3.62 -12.10 4.21
CA VAL A 75 4.51 -11.54 3.18
C VAL A 75 5.32 -10.39 3.77
N LEU A 76 6.64 -10.50 3.80
CA LEU A 76 7.52 -9.44 4.29
C LEU A 76 8.20 -8.78 3.10
N TRP A 77 8.17 -7.45 3.04
CA TRP A 77 8.78 -6.69 1.94
C TRP A 77 9.30 -5.34 2.44
N PRO A 78 10.31 -4.73 1.79
CA PRO A 78 10.93 -3.51 2.28
C PRO A 78 9.97 -2.34 2.08
N ALA A 79 9.33 -1.92 3.17
CA ALA A 79 8.38 -0.82 3.20
C ALA A 79 8.82 0.22 4.21
N ILE A 80 8.41 1.48 4.01
CA ILE A 80 8.69 2.57 4.94
C ILE A 80 7.46 3.45 5.15
N ARG A 81 7.31 3.88 6.39
CA ARG A 81 6.48 4.96 6.90
C ARG A 81 7.36 5.91 7.70
N PHE A 82 7.14 7.21 7.58
CA PHE A 82 7.82 8.15 8.46
C PHE A 82 7.28 7.99 9.91
N PRO A 83 8.13 7.89 10.95
CA PRO A 83 7.72 7.58 12.31
C PRO A 83 6.71 8.56 12.93
N ASP A 84 6.77 9.82 12.53
CA ASP A 84 5.85 10.88 12.97
C ASP A 84 4.47 10.82 12.29
N GLU A 85 4.24 9.87 11.38
CA GLU A 85 2.91 9.48 10.94
C GLU A 85 2.32 8.51 11.98
N PRO A 86 1.20 8.81 12.66
CA PRO A 86 0.69 8.00 13.75
C PRO A 86 0.05 6.68 13.29
N ILE A 87 0.12 5.65 14.15
CA ILE A 87 -0.57 4.36 14.00
C ILE A 87 -1.44 4.10 15.23
N PRO A 88 -2.76 3.97 15.08
CA PRO A 88 -3.65 3.66 16.20
C PRO A 88 -3.45 2.27 16.83
N ASP A 89 -2.86 1.34 16.07
CA ASP A 89 -2.96 -0.10 16.33
C ASP A 89 -1.70 -0.74 16.94
N PHE A 90 -0.65 0.06 17.19
CA PHE A 90 0.63 -0.41 17.74
C PHE A 90 0.85 -0.03 19.20
N ASP A 91 -0.03 0.79 19.79
CA ASP A 91 0.10 1.25 21.17
C ASP A 91 -1.22 1.05 21.94
N PRO A 92 -1.27 0.17 22.96
CA PRO A 92 -2.50 -0.11 23.72
C PRO A 92 -2.96 1.06 24.62
N SER A 93 -2.27 2.22 24.61
CA SER A 93 -2.59 3.38 25.46
C SER A 93 -2.94 4.67 24.71
N ALA A 94 -2.97 4.68 23.39
CA ALA A 94 -3.16 5.92 22.63
C ALA A 94 -4.63 6.41 22.66
N ALA A 95 -4.93 7.30 23.62
CA ALA A 95 -5.98 8.29 23.48
C ALA A 95 -5.83 9.04 22.13
N PRO A 96 -6.89 9.64 21.55
CA PRO A 96 -6.79 10.43 20.33
C PRO A 96 -5.77 11.56 20.55
N VAL A 97 -4.55 11.35 20.07
CA VAL A 97 -3.50 12.36 20.10
C VAL A 97 -3.90 13.38 19.06
N ALA A 98 -4.07 14.64 19.48
CA ALA A 98 -4.16 15.75 18.53
C ALA A 98 -2.97 15.63 17.56
N ALA A 99 -3.19 15.91 16.28
CA ALA A 99 -2.12 15.88 15.29
C ALA A 99 -0.94 16.69 15.84
N THR A 100 0.18 16.00 16.10
CA THR A 100 1.40 16.67 16.55
C THR A 100 1.74 17.70 15.47
N PRO A 101 2.05 18.97 15.83
CA PRO A 101 2.55 19.91 14.84
C PRO A 101 3.71 19.26 14.10
N PRO A 102 3.88 19.53 12.79
CA PRO A 102 5.02 19.04 12.04
C PRO A 102 6.28 19.21 12.87
N GLY A 103 7.00 18.11 13.12
CA GLY A 103 8.34 18.20 13.68
C GLY A 103 9.19 19.10 12.79
N GLU A 104 10.22 19.70 13.38
CA GLU A 104 11.23 20.39 12.60
C GLU A 104 11.70 19.51 11.41
N PRO A 105 11.95 20.08 10.21
CA PRO A 105 12.31 19.31 9.02
C PRO A 105 13.74 18.76 9.15
N VAL A 106 13.90 17.75 10.01
CA VAL A 106 15.14 17.04 10.33
C VAL A 106 14.86 15.55 10.20
N LEU A 107 15.85 14.80 9.71
CA LEU A 107 15.81 13.35 9.81
C LEU A 107 16.32 12.94 11.19
N ASP A 108 15.38 12.65 12.10
CA ASP A 108 15.72 12.00 13.35
C ASP A 108 16.32 10.60 13.12
N ALA A 109 16.97 10.05 14.14
CA ALA A 109 17.66 8.76 14.05
C ALA A 109 16.70 7.62 13.62
N THR A 110 15.47 7.62 14.13
CA THR A 110 14.47 6.59 13.82
C THR A 110 14.06 6.63 12.34
N THR A 111 13.82 7.82 11.80
CA THR A 111 13.49 8.03 10.38
C THR A 111 14.68 7.68 9.50
N ARG A 112 15.89 8.08 9.89
CA ARG A 112 17.14 7.78 9.19
C ARG A 112 17.37 6.27 9.08
N GLU A 113 17.18 5.53 10.18
CA GLU A 113 17.30 4.07 10.20
C GLU A 113 16.22 3.37 9.35
N ALA A 114 14.99 3.89 9.37
CA ALA A 114 13.92 3.36 8.53
C ALA A 114 14.22 3.56 7.03
N LEU A 115 14.80 4.71 6.66
CA LEU A 115 15.24 5.00 5.29
C LEU A 115 16.38 4.07 4.84
N ASP A 116 17.38 3.81 5.69
CA ASP A 116 18.45 2.84 5.36
C ASP A 116 17.89 1.45 5.04
N ARG A 117 16.95 0.98 5.85
CA ARG A 117 16.33 -0.34 5.64
C ARG A 117 15.53 -0.40 4.34
N ALA A 118 14.88 0.70 3.98
CA ALA A 118 14.03 0.76 2.78
C ALA A 118 14.81 1.04 1.50
N PHE A 119 16.00 1.63 1.59
CA PHE A 119 16.88 1.98 0.48
C PHE A 119 18.32 1.53 0.80
N PRO A 120 18.56 0.20 0.83
CA PRO A 120 19.92 -0.30 0.99
C PRO A 120 20.80 0.28 -0.14
N ASP A 121 22.08 0.51 0.18
CA ASP A 121 23.09 1.11 -0.72
C ASP A 121 22.97 2.62 -0.98
N HIS A 122 22.03 3.32 -0.33
CA HIS A 122 21.87 4.77 -0.45
C HIS A 122 22.34 5.57 0.77
N ALA A 123 23.17 4.98 1.65
CA ALA A 123 23.60 5.62 2.90
C ALA A 123 24.21 7.02 2.70
N ALA A 124 25.13 7.18 1.74
CA ALA A 124 25.73 8.48 1.46
C ALA A 124 24.73 9.52 0.93
N THR A 125 23.77 9.10 0.10
CA THR A 125 22.67 9.96 -0.37
C THR A 125 21.80 10.41 0.80
N LEU A 126 21.47 9.49 1.72
CA LEU A 126 20.67 9.77 2.91
C LEU A 126 21.39 10.69 3.91
N ASP A 127 22.69 10.51 4.10
CA ASP A 127 23.51 11.40 4.93
C ASP A 127 23.50 12.82 4.35
N ARG A 128 23.66 12.95 3.04
CA ARG A 128 23.62 14.26 2.39
C ARG A 128 22.25 14.93 2.46
N ILE A 129 21.17 14.15 2.34
CA ILE A 129 19.80 14.63 2.56
C ILE A 129 19.62 15.14 3.99
N ALA A 130 20.13 14.41 4.99
CA ALA A 130 20.04 14.80 6.39
C ALA A 130 20.82 16.10 6.69
N GLU A 131 22.04 16.22 6.15
CA GLU A 131 22.86 17.44 6.27
C GLU A 131 22.14 18.67 5.69
N LEU A 132 21.56 18.54 4.50
CA LEU A 132 20.86 19.64 3.83
C LEU A 132 19.61 20.08 4.61
N LEU A 133 18.85 19.13 5.17
CA LEU A 133 17.71 19.40 6.05
C LEU A 133 18.11 20.09 7.35
N ALA A 134 19.29 19.78 7.90
CA ALA A 134 19.83 20.44 9.07
C ALA A 134 20.38 21.85 8.75
N GLU A 135 21.01 22.03 7.58
CA GLU A 135 21.58 23.32 7.13
C GLU A 135 20.49 24.39 6.93
N ARG A 136 19.34 24.01 6.38
CA ARG A 136 18.19 24.90 6.07
C ARG A 136 18.59 26.19 5.35
N SER A 137 19.56 26.08 4.44
CA SER A 137 20.10 27.23 3.71
C SER A 137 19.03 27.99 2.93
N GLU A 138 19.08 29.33 2.96
CA GLU A 138 18.24 30.18 2.11
C GLU A 138 18.72 30.22 0.64
N VAL A 139 19.87 29.60 0.33
CA VAL A 139 20.45 29.61 -1.02
C VAL A 139 19.72 28.58 -1.92
N PRO A 140 19.12 29.00 -3.06
CA PRO A 140 18.36 28.09 -3.92
C PRO A 140 19.13 26.87 -4.42
N SER A 141 20.44 27.00 -4.66
CA SER A 141 21.30 25.88 -5.09
C SER A 141 21.31 24.71 -4.10
N ARG A 142 21.09 24.96 -2.81
CA ARG A 142 20.99 23.90 -1.78
C ARG A 142 19.71 23.10 -1.89
N VAL A 143 18.59 23.76 -2.24
CA VAL A 143 17.31 23.07 -2.47
C VAL A 143 17.35 22.27 -3.77
N TYR A 144 18.02 22.79 -4.81
CA TYR A 144 18.29 22.01 -6.03
C TYR A 144 19.15 20.77 -5.75
N GLU A 145 20.19 20.92 -4.92
CA GLU A 145 21.03 19.81 -4.47
C GLU A 145 20.21 18.75 -3.71
N PHE A 146 19.36 19.18 -2.77
CA PHE A 146 18.45 18.31 -2.04
C PHE A 146 17.51 17.55 -2.97
N GLY A 147 16.84 18.26 -3.88
CA GLY A 147 15.91 17.65 -4.83
C GLY A 147 16.58 16.60 -5.73
N ARG A 148 17.83 16.85 -6.15
CA ARG A 148 18.63 15.86 -6.91
C ARG A 148 18.87 14.59 -6.09
N HIS A 149 19.22 14.70 -4.81
CA HIS A 149 19.44 13.54 -3.96
C HIS A 149 18.16 12.77 -3.64
N VAL A 150 17.03 13.45 -3.44
CA VAL A 150 15.72 12.75 -3.32
C VAL A 150 15.40 11.98 -4.59
N ARG A 151 15.62 12.57 -5.77
CA ARG A 151 15.41 11.90 -7.07
C ARG A 151 16.33 10.70 -7.25
N GLU A 152 17.59 10.83 -6.86
CA GLU A 152 18.58 9.76 -6.88
C GLU A 152 18.18 8.60 -5.96
N LEU A 153 17.79 8.90 -4.72
CA LEU A 153 17.33 7.93 -3.71
C LEU A 153 16.19 7.04 -4.23
N VAL A 154 15.26 7.63 -4.97
CA VAL A 154 14.08 6.92 -5.49
C VAL A 154 14.23 6.57 -6.97
N SER A 155 15.39 6.78 -7.57
CA SER A 155 15.57 6.47 -8.99
C SER A 155 15.56 4.96 -9.22
N LEU A 156 15.06 4.55 -10.39
CA LEU A 156 15.19 3.20 -10.89
C LEU A 156 15.95 3.23 -12.21
N ARG A 157 16.75 2.20 -12.48
CA ARG A 157 17.41 2.02 -13.79
C ARG A 157 16.36 2.04 -14.90
N GLU A 158 16.72 2.53 -16.08
CA GLU A 158 15.79 2.69 -17.20
C GLU A 158 15.15 1.38 -17.64
N THR A 159 15.92 0.30 -17.62
CA THR A 159 15.47 -1.05 -17.95
C THR A 159 14.72 -1.75 -16.82
N HIS A 160 14.60 -1.12 -15.64
CA HIS A 160 13.99 -1.77 -14.49
C HIS A 160 12.46 -1.85 -14.65
N PRO A 161 11.86 -3.07 -14.59
CA PRO A 161 10.43 -3.26 -14.85
C PRO A 161 9.54 -2.47 -13.88
N ALA A 162 10.00 -2.21 -12.66
CA ALA A 162 9.22 -1.48 -11.66
C ALA A 162 8.91 -0.02 -12.01
N ARG A 163 9.60 0.58 -13.01
CA ARG A 163 9.27 1.93 -13.52
C ARG A 163 7.82 2.05 -13.97
N HIS A 164 7.24 0.98 -14.52
CA HIS A 164 5.86 1.00 -15.02
C HIS A 164 4.82 0.76 -13.91
N PHE A 165 5.24 0.35 -12.72
CA PHE A 165 4.33 0.04 -11.61
C PHE A 165 3.91 1.25 -10.79
N GLY A 166 4.10 2.48 -11.29
CA GLY A 166 3.57 3.73 -10.70
C GLY A 166 2.61 4.51 -11.62
N GLN A 167 2.43 4.04 -12.86
CA GLN A 167 1.73 4.77 -13.94
C GLN A 167 0.19 4.78 -13.81
N ASP A 168 -0.38 4.23 -12.74
CA ASP A 168 -1.80 4.36 -12.41
C ASP A 168 -2.17 5.77 -11.91
N THR A 169 -1.17 6.61 -11.66
CA THR A 169 -1.32 8.02 -11.27
C THR A 169 -1.05 9.02 -12.40
N GLY A 170 -0.72 8.56 -13.61
CA GLY A 170 -0.34 9.45 -14.72
C GLY A 170 0.51 8.73 -15.75
N ALA A 171 0.70 9.35 -16.91
CA ALA A 171 1.69 8.87 -17.87
C ALA A 171 3.07 9.45 -17.50
N GLY A 172 4.08 8.60 -17.39
CA GLY A 172 5.45 9.04 -17.07
C GLY A 172 5.75 9.11 -15.56
N GLU A 173 6.91 9.71 -15.25
CA GLU A 173 7.32 9.98 -13.88
C GLU A 173 6.57 11.22 -13.34
N PRO A 174 6.31 11.28 -12.02
CA PRO A 174 5.63 12.40 -11.39
C PRO A 174 6.43 13.70 -11.45
N ALA A 175 5.73 14.83 -11.57
CA ALA A 175 6.31 16.18 -11.68
C ALA A 175 7.32 16.48 -10.55
N MET A 176 7.06 16.01 -9.32
CA MET A 176 8.00 16.17 -8.19
C MET A 176 9.41 15.60 -8.46
N LEU A 177 9.51 14.59 -9.33
CA LEU A 177 10.76 13.94 -9.72
C LEU A 177 11.38 14.52 -10.99
N THR A 178 10.69 15.39 -11.72
CA THR A 178 11.15 15.92 -13.02
C THR A 178 11.30 17.44 -13.04
N ASP A 179 10.42 18.17 -12.35
CA ASP A 179 10.28 19.62 -12.48
C ASP A 179 11.34 20.39 -11.69
N ASP A 180 11.22 21.72 -11.62
CA ASP A 180 12.08 22.55 -10.81
C ASP A 180 11.90 22.23 -9.30
N ALA A 181 12.99 21.84 -8.63
CA ALA A 181 12.93 21.37 -7.24
C ALA A 181 12.47 22.46 -6.26
N VAL A 182 12.83 23.73 -6.49
CA VAL A 182 12.42 24.84 -5.64
C VAL A 182 10.90 25.03 -5.75
N LYS A 183 10.38 25.10 -6.97
CA LYS A 183 8.93 25.23 -7.21
C LYS A 183 8.13 24.08 -6.61
N VAL A 184 8.64 22.85 -6.73
CA VAL A 184 8.01 21.67 -6.13
C VAL A 184 7.97 21.80 -4.61
N CYS A 185 9.06 22.23 -3.96
CA CYS A 185 9.11 22.43 -2.52
C CYS A 185 8.16 23.58 -2.09
N GLU A 186 8.06 24.67 -2.84
CA GLU A 186 7.10 25.75 -2.57
C GLU A 186 5.65 25.25 -2.59
N VAL A 187 5.30 24.43 -3.58
CA VAL A 187 3.96 23.81 -3.67
C VAL A 187 3.68 22.92 -2.47
N PHE A 188 4.64 22.09 -2.06
CA PHE A 188 4.49 21.23 -0.88
C PHE A 188 4.40 22.04 0.42
N ALA A 189 5.21 23.09 0.58
CA ALA A 189 5.16 23.97 1.74
C ALA A 189 3.79 24.66 1.86
N ALA A 190 3.24 25.15 0.74
CA ALA A 190 1.91 25.73 0.70
C ALA A 190 0.81 24.70 1.05
N ALA A 191 0.90 23.48 0.53
CA ALA A 191 -0.07 22.42 0.82
C ALA A 191 -0.09 22.03 2.31
N ARG A 192 1.06 22.09 3.00
CA ARG A 192 1.18 21.82 4.44
C ARG A 192 0.72 22.99 5.33
N ALA A 193 0.54 24.17 4.76
CA ALA A 193 0.14 25.36 5.50
C ALA A 193 -1.34 25.38 5.87
N ASP A 194 -2.17 24.65 5.13
CA ASP A 194 -3.64 24.61 5.27
C ASP A 194 -4.29 26.01 5.36
N THR A 195 -3.66 27.04 4.77
CA THR A 195 -4.06 28.44 5.02
C THR A 195 -5.27 28.88 4.22
N GLY A 196 -5.62 28.21 3.11
CA GLY A 196 -6.69 28.68 2.19
C GLY A 196 -6.43 30.05 1.54
N GLU A 197 -5.37 30.75 1.96
CA GLU A 197 -4.93 32.09 1.59
C GLU A 197 -3.55 32.01 0.93
N PRO A 198 -3.24 32.87 -0.07
CA PRO A 198 -1.90 32.97 -0.64
C PRO A 198 -0.88 33.39 0.44
N LEU A 199 0.10 32.53 0.70
CA LEU A 199 1.22 32.87 1.59
C LEU A 199 2.08 33.98 0.96
N LEU A 200 2.63 34.87 1.79
CA LEU A 200 3.64 35.84 1.36
C LEU A 200 4.92 35.10 0.93
N LEU A 201 5.63 35.61 -0.08
CA LEU A 201 6.90 35.06 -0.57
C LEU A 201 7.94 34.86 0.55
N SER A 202 7.96 35.73 1.55
CA SER A 202 8.85 35.63 2.72
C SER A 202 8.47 34.50 3.68
N GLU A 203 7.18 34.22 3.84
CA GLU A 203 6.67 33.14 4.69
C GLU A 203 6.83 31.76 4.01
N LEU A 204 6.64 31.71 2.69
CA LEU A 204 6.97 30.55 1.86
C LEU A 204 8.47 30.20 1.93
N ARG A 205 9.35 31.21 1.91
CA ARG A 205 10.80 31.01 1.98
C ARG A 205 11.24 30.40 3.31
N ASN A 206 10.62 30.82 4.43
CA ASN A 206 10.87 30.24 5.75
C ASN A 206 10.38 28.78 5.87
N ARG A 207 9.46 28.35 5.01
CA ARG A 207 8.84 27.02 5.00
C ARG A 207 9.31 26.13 3.86
N LEU A 208 10.26 26.61 3.05
CA LEU A 208 10.74 25.89 1.88
C LEU A 208 11.33 24.52 2.26
N TRP A 209 12.00 24.44 3.41
CA TRP A 209 12.55 23.18 3.94
C TRP A 209 11.49 22.24 4.52
N ASP A 210 10.33 22.74 4.95
CA ASP A 210 9.17 21.88 5.23
C ASP A 210 8.67 21.23 3.94
N GLY A 211 8.65 22.00 2.85
CA GLY A 211 8.32 21.51 1.51
C GLY A 211 9.35 20.52 0.96
N ALA A 212 10.63 20.74 1.24
CA ALA A 212 11.71 19.81 0.89
C ALA A 212 11.57 18.48 1.65
N TYR A 213 11.28 18.54 2.95
CA TYR A 213 11.00 17.36 3.75
C TYR A 213 9.77 16.59 3.24
N GLU A 214 8.72 17.30 2.81
CA GLU A 214 7.58 16.69 2.15
C GLU A 214 7.92 16.08 0.79
N LEU A 215 8.80 16.71 0.00
CA LEU A 215 9.31 16.12 -1.25
C LEU A 215 9.97 14.76 -0.99
N LEU A 216 10.77 14.63 0.08
CA LEU A 216 11.35 13.34 0.47
C LEU A 216 10.25 12.32 0.81
N ARG A 217 9.24 12.70 1.61
CA ARG A 217 8.10 11.81 1.93
C ARG A 217 7.38 11.34 0.69
N GLN A 218 7.03 12.25 -0.21
CA GLN A 218 6.30 11.91 -1.44
C GLN A 218 7.16 11.08 -2.41
N GLY A 219 8.47 11.35 -2.47
CA GLY A 219 9.41 10.50 -3.19
C GLY A 219 9.40 9.06 -2.67
N THR A 220 9.55 8.88 -1.36
CA THR A 220 9.54 7.53 -0.75
C THR A 220 8.17 6.84 -0.89
N TYR A 221 7.07 7.59 -0.77
CA TYR A 221 5.71 7.12 -1.05
C TYR A 221 5.64 6.49 -2.45
N TYR A 222 6.13 7.21 -3.45
CA TYR A 222 6.09 6.77 -4.84
C TYR A 222 7.02 5.58 -5.11
N ALA A 223 8.19 5.53 -4.46
CA ALA A 223 9.04 4.36 -4.47
C ALA A 223 8.32 3.12 -3.91
N MET A 224 7.63 3.24 -2.78
CA MET A 224 6.88 2.12 -2.20
C MET A 224 5.72 1.67 -3.10
N LYS A 225 5.05 2.61 -3.80
CA LYS A 225 4.01 2.27 -4.79
C LYS A 225 4.54 1.39 -5.91
N ARG A 226 5.69 1.75 -6.49
CA ARG A 226 6.34 0.95 -7.55
C ARG A 226 6.81 -0.40 -7.00
N ARG A 227 7.44 -0.40 -5.83
CA ARG A 227 7.93 -1.61 -5.17
C ARG A 227 6.83 -2.60 -4.83
N ALA A 228 5.69 -2.15 -4.30
CA ALA A 228 4.54 -3.03 -4.06
C ALA A 228 4.06 -3.72 -5.36
N GLY A 229 4.08 -3.00 -6.48
CA GLY A 229 3.80 -3.60 -7.79
C GLY A 229 4.86 -4.61 -8.24
N ALA A 230 6.15 -4.33 -7.98
CA ALA A 230 7.27 -5.21 -8.31
C ALA A 230 7.24 -6.50 -7.50
N VAL A 231 7.19 -6.40 -6.17
CA VAL A 231 7.07 -7.53 -5.26
C VAL A 231 5.82 -8.35 -5.59
N GLY A 232 4.70 -7.70 -5.92
CA GLY A 232 3.49 -8.37 -6.36
C GLY A 232 3.69 -9.16 -7.65
N GLN A 233 4.00 -8.47 -8.75
CA GLN A 233 4.01 -9.04 -10.09
C GLN A 233 5.23 -9.92 -10.38
N LEU A 234 6.40 -9.59 -9.86
CA LEU A 234 7.66 -10.29 -10.14
C LEU A 234 8.00 -11.32 -9.06
N GLY A 235 7.51 -11.12 -7.82
CA GLY A 235 7.77 -12.02 -6.69
C GLY A 235 6.60 -12.94 -6.35
N LEU A 236 5.56 -12.38 -5.73
CA LEU A 236 4.44 -13.14 -5.17
C LEU A 236 3.64 -13.89 -6.25
N GLY A 237 3.43 -13.29 -7.42
CA GLY A 237 2.74 -13.94 -8.55
C GLY A 237 3.42 -15.25 -8.98
N PRO A 238 4.73 -15.23 -9.33
CA PRO A 238 5.50 -16.44 -9.62
C PRO A 238 5.55 -17.43 -8.45
N ALA A 239 5.67 -16.96 -7.20
CA ALA A 239 5.66 -17.84 -6.03
C ALA A 239 4.32 -18.61 -5.89
N ILE A 240 3.18 -17.96 -6.14
CA ILE A 240 1.86 -18.62 -6.20
C ILE A 240 1.82 -19.64 -7.35
N GLY A 241 2.45 -19.34 -8.49
CA GLY A 241 2.55 -20.26 -9.61
C GLY A 241 3.28 -21.56 -9.25
N LEU A 242 4.42 -21.46 -8.57
CA LEU A 242 5.17 -22.61 -8.07
C LEU A 242 4.35 -23.40 -7.04
N LEU A 243 3.70 -22.71 -6.10
CA LEU A 243 2.83 -23.35 -5.11
C LEU A 243 1.67 -24.11 -5.77
N ALA A 244 1.06 -23.56 -6.80
CA ALA A 244 -0.02 -24.21 -7.53
C ALA A 244 0.46 -25.42 -8.36
N ALA A 245 1.74 -25.47 -8.75
CA ALA A 245 2.32 -26.60 -9.46
C ALA A 245 2.68 -27.75 -8.49
N ASP A 246 3.28 -27.42 -7.35
CA ASP A 246 3.77 -28.40 -6.37
C ASP A 246 2.66 -28.93 -5.46
N VAL A 247 1.65 -28.09 -5.16
CA VAL A 247 0.49 -28.46 -4.32
C VAL A 247 -0.81 -28.16 -5.08
N PRO A 248 -1.17 -28.93 -6.12
CA PRO A 248 -2.25 -28.57 -7.07
C PRO A 248 -3.65 -28.40 -6.47
N THR A 249 -3.89 -28.98 -5.29
CA THR A 249 -5.16 -28.91 -4.58
C THR A 249 -5.30 -27.69 -3.68
N VAL A 250 -4.20 -26.94 -3.46
CA VAL A 250 -4.20 -25.79 -2.54
C VAL A 250 -5.03 -24.63 -3.10
N ARG A 251 -5.79 -24.02 -2.21
CA ARG A 251 -6.60 -22.83 -2.47
C ARG A 251 -5.93 -21.64 -1.80
N VAL A 252 -5.63 -20.61 -2.58
CA VAL A 252 -4.93 -19.42 -2.08
C VAL A 252 -5.93 -18.28 -1.87
N HIS A 253 -5.90 -17.67 -0.68
CA HIS A 253 -6.73 -16.53 -0.32
C HIS A 253 -5.82 -15.35 0.00
N LEU A 254 -5.80 -14.36 -0.89
CA LEU A 254 -4.92 -13.20 -0.74
C LEU A 254 -5.62 -12.13 0.10
N ILE A 255 -4.88 -11.59 1.06
CA ILE A 255 -5.30 -10.51 1.95
C ILE A 255 -4.25 -9.42 1.82
N GLY A 256 -4.68 -8.18 1.55
CA GLY A 256 -3.76 -7.07 1.40
C GLY A 256 -4.27 -5.84 2.13
N HIS A 257 -3.45 -5.31 3.03
CA HIS A 257 -3.73 -4.05 3.73
C HIS A 257 -2.97 -2.90 3.08
N SER A 258 -3.58 -1.73 2.87
CA SER A 258 -2.88 -0.54 2.35
C SER A 258 -2.10 -0.86 1.06
N PHE A 259 -0.78 -0.64 1.00
CA PHE A 259 0.06 -1.04 -0.13
C PHE A 259 0.18 -2.55 -0.34
N GLY A 260 0.00 -3.35 0.70
CA GLY A 260 -0.15 -4.80 0.59
C GLY A 260 -1.36 -5.17 -0.26
N GLY A 261 -2.42 -4.35 -0.26
CA GLY A 261 -3.55 -4.45 -1.19
C GLY A 261 -3.13 -4.30 -2.65
N ARG A 262 -2.25 -3.33 -2.93
CA ARG A 262 -1.66 -3.16 -4.26
C ARG A 262 -0.79 -4.37 -4.63
N LEU A 263 0.06 -4.81 -3.71
CA LEU A 263 0.97 -5.95 -3.89
C LEU A 263 0.22 -7.22 -4.28
N VAL A 264 -0.79 -7.63 -3.51
CA VAL A 264 -1.57 -8.84 -3.85
C VAL A 264 -2.39 -8.67 -5.13
N SER A 265 -2.79 -7.45 -5.48
CA SER A 265 -3.47 -7.17 -6.75
C SER A 265 -2.53 -7.33 -7.96
N TYR A 266 -1.29 -6.86 -7.85
CA TYR A 266 -0.26 -7.04 -8.88
C TYR A 266 0.21 -8.51 -8.99
N ALA A 267 0.16 -9.27 -7.90
CA ALA A 267 0.42 -10.71 -7.94
C ALA A 267 -0.49 -11.44 -8.93
N LEU A 268 -1.75 -11.01 -9.08
CA LEU A 268 -2.68 -11.60 -10.07
C LEU A 268 -2.16 -11.49 -11.51
N ARG A 269 -1.45 -10.41 -11.84
CA ARG A 269 -0.82 -10.22 -13.15
C ARG A 269 0.42 -11.07 -13.30
N GLY A 270 1.18 -11.25 -12.21
CA GLY A 270 2.43 -12.02 -12.17
C GLY A 270 2.26 -13.54 -12.21
N MET A 271 1.07 -14.06 -11.88
CA MET A 271 0.80 -15.49 -11.95
C MET A 271 0.93 -16.04 -13.39
N PRO A 272 1.43 -17.28 -13.58
CA PRO A 272 1.32 -18.00 -14.84
C PRO A 272 -0.13 -18.09 -15.35
N ALA A 273 -0.32 -18.07 -16.68
CA ALA A 273 -1.62 -17.85 -17.32
C ALA A 273 -2.68 -18.93 -17.02
N ASP A 274 -2.24 -20.15 -16.73
CA ASP A 274 -3.04 -21.33 -16.41
C ASP A 274 -3.37 -21.47 -14.92
N VAL A 275 -2.69 -20.73 -14.03
CA VAL A 275 -2.90 -20.81 -12.58
C VAL A 275 -4.29 -20.28 -12.20
N ARG A 276 -5.05 -21.10 -11.45
CA ARG A 276 -6.39 -20.82 -10.90
C ARG A 276 -6.50 -21.07 -9.39
N ALA A 277 -5.35 -21.15 -8.71
CA ALA A 277 -5.28 -21.43 -7.28
C ALA A 277 -5.87 -20.31 -6.40
N VAL A 278 -5.86 -19.06 -6.86
CA VAL A 278 -6.40 -17.93 -6.10
C VAL A 278 -7.93 -17.95 -6.09
N LYS A 279 -8.51 -18.17 -4.91
CA LYS A 279 -9.96 -18.33 -4.69
C LYS A 279 -10.63 -17.07 -4.15
N SER A 280 -9.89 -16.16 -3.55
CA SER A 280 -10.40 -14.84 -3.16
C SER A 280 -9.27 -13.85 -2.99
N VAL A 281 -9.60 -12.57 -3.17
CA VAL A 281 -8.72 -11.46 -2.80
C VAL A 281 -9.53 -10.49 -1.93
N THR A 282 -9.03 -10.19 -0.74
CA THR A 282 -9.63 -9.24 0.19
C THR A 282 -8.69 -8.07 0.44
N LEU A 283 -9.11 -6.89 0.03
CA LEU A 283 -8.38 -5.64 0.18
C LEU A 283 -8.92 -4.91 1.40
N LEU A 284 -8.08 -4.69 2.41
CA LEU A 284 -8.41 -3.96 3.63
C LEU A 284 -7.79 -2.57 3.52
N GLN A 285 -8.61 -1.51 3.40
CA GLN A 285 -8.11 -0.14 3.29
C GLN A 285 -7.02 -0.01 2.20
N GLY A 286 -7.27 -0.51 0.99
CA GLY A 286 -6.28 -0.56 -0.08
C GLY A 286 -5.79 0.83 -0.53
N ALA A 287 -4.47 1.03 -0.53
CA ALA A 287 -3.82 2.31 -0.84
C ALA A 287 -3.39 2.41 -2.31
N PHE A 288 -4.36 2.34 -3.22
CA PHE A 288 -4.16 2.49 -4.66
C PHE A 288 -5.47 2.89 -5.34
N SER A 289 -5.41 3.23 -6.64
CA SER A 289 -6.54 3.84 -7.34
C SER A 289 -7.82 2.99 -7.26
N HIS A 290 -8.94 3.61 -6.93
CA HIS A 290 -10.26 2.98 -7.00
C HIS A 290 -10.69 2.56 -8.41
N TYR A 291 -9.99 3.05 -9.44
CA TYR A 291 -10.18 2.69 -10.85
C TYR A 291 -9.21 1.63 -11.34
N THR A 292 -8.36 1.05 -10.48
CA THR A 292 -7.30 0.12 -10.89
C THR A 292 -7.79 -1.06 -11.75
N PHE A 293 -9.03 -1.51 -11.58
CA PHE A 293 -9.61 -2.62 -12.35
C PHE A 293 -10.56 -2.18 -13.48
N ALA A 294 -10.80 -0.88 -13.63
CA ALA A 294 -11.74 -0.32 -14.59
C ALA A 294 -11.32 -0.63 -16.04
N GLU A 295 -12.31 -0.91 -16.90
CA GLU A 295 -12.06 -1.07 -18.34
C GLU A 295 -11.65 0.22 -19.02
N ARG A 296 -12.31 1.33 -18.65
CA ARG A 296 -12.00 2.68 -19.09
C ARG A 296 -12.03 3.63 -17.90
N LEU A 297 -11.06 4.54 -17.85
CA LEU A 297 -11.04 5.59 -16.82
C LEU A 297 -12.10 6.65 -17.17
N PRO A 298 -12.91 7.12 -16.21
CA PRO A 298 -13.93 8.14 -16.49
C PRO A 298 -13.36 9.48 -17.00
N HIS A 299 -12.11 9.78 -16.65
CA HIS A 299 -11.42 11.02 -17.02
C HIS A 299 -10.51 10.86 -18.25
N ASP A 300 -10.29 9.62 -18.71
CA ASP A 300 -9.54 9.33 -19.94
C ASP A 300 -10.00 7.98 -20.49
N THR A 301 -11.02 8.01 -21.33
CA THR A 301 -11.65 6.80 -21.87
C THR A 301 -10.75 6.02 -22.84
N SER A 302 -9.60 6.57 -23.24
CA SER A 302 -8.61 5.88 -24.06
C SER A 302 -7.77 4.88 -23.25
N ARG A 303 -7.78 5.01 -21.92
CA ARG A 303 -6.99 4.18 -20.99
C ARG A 303 -7.90 3.37 -20.07
N GLY A 304 -7.44 2.16 -19.73
CA GLY A 304 -8.00 1.36 -18.64
C GLY A 304 -7.25 1.54 -17.33
N GLY A 305 -7.82 1.00 -16.25
CA GLY A 305 -7.12 0.87 -14.98
C GLY A 305 -5.86 0.00 -15.11
N ALA A 306 -4.86 0.28 -14.28
CA ALA A 306 -3.55 -0.36 -14.39
C ALA A 306 -3.57 -1.89 -14.25
N LEU A 307 -4.61 -2.48 -13.66
CA LEU A 307 -4.84 -3.92 -13.53
C LEU A 307 -6.16 -4.36 -14.17
N HIS A 308 -6.64 -3.64 -15.19
CA HIS A 308 -7.82 -4.05 -15.95
C HIS A 308 -7.77 -5.53 -16.33
N GLY A 309 -8.86 -6.24 -16.05
CA GLY A 309 -9.04 -7.66 -16.36
C GLY A 309 -8.40 -8.62 -15.35
N MET A 310 -7.52 -8.17 -14.47
CA MET A 310 -6.84 -9.06 -13.51
C MET A 310 -7.77 -9.63 -12.45
N GLN A 311 -8.88 -8.95 -12.13
CA GLN A 311 -9.94 -9.49 -11.27
C GLN A 311 -10.55 -10.80 -11.82
N LYS A 312 -10.45 -11.05 -13.14
CA LYS A 312 -10.93 -12.29 -13.78
C LYS A 312 -10.01 -13.48 -13.53
N ARG A 313 -8.81 -13.26 -12.99
CA ARG A 313 -7.84 -14.30 -12.60
C ARG A 313 -8.21 -14.99 -11.28
N ILE A 314 -9.18 -14.45 -10.55
CA ILE A 314 -9.66 -14.97 -9.27
C ILE A 314 -10.80 -15.94 -9.53
N ASP A 315 -10.70 -17.17 -9.05
CA ASP A 315 -11.82 -18.13 -9.06
C ASP A 315 -12.75 -17.91 -7.86
N GLY A 316 -13.26 -16.68 -7.76
CA GLY A 316 -14.05 -16.19 -6.63
C GLY A 316 -14.14 -14.66 -6.63
N PRO A 317 -14.41 -14.03 -5.47
CA PRO A 317 -14.62 -12.59 -5.41
C PRO A 317 -13.31 -11.80 -5.20
N LEU A 318 -13.29 -10.59 -5.76
CA LEU A 318 -12.41 -9.50 -5.35
C LEU A 318 -13.22 -8.59 -4.41
N VAL A 319 -12.84 -8.58 -3.14
CA VAL A 319 -13.52 -7.83 -2.09
C VAL A 319 -12.66 -6.63 -1.70
N SER A 320 -13.27 -5.44 -1.64
CA SER A 320 -12.66 -4.24 -1.08
C SER A 320 -13.47 -3.80 0.14
N CYS A 321 -12.88 -3.97 1.32
CA CYS A 321 -13.36 -3.38 2.56
C CYS A 321 -12.83 -1.95 2.65
N TYR A 322 -13.73 -0.98 2.67
CA TYR A 322 -13.40 0.45 2.69
C TYR A 322 -14.06 1.14 3.88
N SER A 323 -13.47 2.23 4.36
CA SER A 323 -14.06 3.09 5.38
C SER A 323 -13.83 4.56 5.09
N HIS A 324 -14.87 5.35 5.26
CA HIS A 324 -14.80 6.81 5.16
C HIS A 324 -14.07 7.45 6.35
N HIS A 325 -13.77 6.69 7.41
CA HIS A 325 -12.93 7.15 8.53
C HIS A 325 -11.42 7.05 8.23
N ASP A 326 -11.03 6.57 7.05
CA ASP A 326 -9.64 6.51 6.62
C ASP A 326 -9.18 7.87 6.07
N ASP A 327 -8.67 8.74 6.93
CA ASP A 327 -8.19 10.07 6.53
C ASP A 327 -6.92 10.00 5.66
N ALA A 328 -6.07 8.98 5.83
CA ALA A 328 -4.90 8.81 4.96
C ALA A 328 -5.32 8.62 3.49
N LEU A 329 -6.30 7.76 3.26
CA LEU A 329 -6.83 7.50 1.92
C LEU A 329 -7.82 8.56 1.44
N GLY A 330 -8.53 9.17 2.39
CA GLY A 330 -9.52 10.21 2.16
C GLY A 330 -8.96 11.62 2.02
N ARG A 331 -7.67 11.85 2.32
CA ARG A 331 -7.02 13.17 2.22
C ARG A 331 -5.63 13.14 1.58
N LEU A 332 -4.72 12.32 2.12
CA LEU A 332 -3.31 12.31 1.70
C LEU A 332 -3.13 11.65 0.33
N TYR A 333 -3.80 10.53 0.08
CA TYR A 333 -3.66 9.78 -1.17
C TYR A 333 -4.01 10.62 -2.43
N PRO A 334 -5.12 11.38 -2.47
CA PRO A 334 -5.49 12.15 -3.67
C PRO A 334 -4.62 13.38 -3.88
N LEU A 335 -4.14 14.01 -2.80
CA LEU A 335 -3.16 15.09 -2.87
C LEU A 335 -1.82 14.59 -3.43
N ALA A 336 -1.30 13.50 -2.88
CA ALA A 336 -0.08 12.83 -3.36
C ALA A 336 -0.20 12.41 -4.84
N SER A 337 -1.35 11.84 -5.22
CA SER A 337 -1.58 11.36 -6.59
C SER A 337 -1.69 12.50 -7.61
N LYS A 338 -2.22 13.67 -7.23
CA LYS A 338 -2.22 14.87 -8.10
C LYS A 338 -0.83 15.44 -8.30
N LEU A 339 -0.06 15.60 -7.23
CA LEU A 339 1.33 16.08 -7.29
C LEU A 339 2.23 15.10 -8.07
N ALA A 340 1.76 13.85 -8.20
CA ALA A 340 2.36 12.83 -9.02
C ALA A 340 1.96 12.82 -10.52
N GLY A 341 1.11 13.73 -11.03
CA GLY A 341 0.73 13.61 -12.44
C GLY A 341 -0.26 14.59 -13.06
N ASP A 342 -0.69 15.67 -12.39
CA ASP A 342 -1.59 16.65 -13.05
C ASP A 342 -1.49 18.10 -12.50
N SER A 343 -1.44 19.06 -13.42
CA SER A 343 -1.42 20.52 -13.19
C SER A 343 -2.82 21.14 -13.11
N SER A 344 -3.90 20.35 -13.19
CA SER A 344 -5.28 20.85 -13.07
C SER A 344 -5.70 21.20 -11.63
N GLY A 345 -6.76 22.01 -11.48
CA GLY A 345 -7.25 22.57 -10.20
C GLY A 345 -7.71 21.54 -9.14
N PHE A 346 -8.23 21.99 -7.99
CA PHE A 346 -8.68 21.10 -6.90
C PHE A 346 -10.11 20.55 -7.08
N LEU A 347 -10.86 21.06 -8.07
CA LEU A 347 -12.22 20.60 -8.37
C LEU A 347 -12.18 19.16 -8.93
N GLY A 348 -12.88 18.22 -8.30
CA GLY A 348 -12.94 16.81 -8.76
C GLY A 348 -11.73 15.95 -8.38
N LEU A 349 -10.82 16.43 -7.52
CA LEU A 349 -9.63 15.69 -7.05
C LEU A 349 -9.98 14.27 -6.56
N TRP A 350 -11.00 14.17 -5.72
CA TRP A 350 -11.46 12.91 -5.11
C TRP A 350 -12.13 11.95 -6.10
N GLU A 351 -12.73 12.49 -7.16
CA GLU A 351 -13.36 11.72 -8.22
C GLU A 351 -12.30 11.09 -9.14
N ARG A 352 -11.21 11.82 -9.42
CA ARG A 352 -10.14 11.33 -10.29
C ARG A 352 -9.11 10.46 -9.56
N TRP A 353 -8.73 10.85 -8.35
CA TRP A 353 -7.60 10.29 -7.61
C TRP A 353 -7.98 9.53 -6.34
N GLY A 354 -9.22 9.03 -6.24
CA GLY A 354 -9.66 8.32 -5.05
C GLY A 354 -8.94 6.97 -4.82
N ALA A 355 -8.78 6.62 -3.55
CA ALA A 355 -8.25 5.33 -3.14
C ALA A 355 -9.36 4.28 -2.98
N ILE A 356 -9.07 3.05 -3.40
CA ILE A 356 -10.00 1.91 -3.29
C ILE A 356 -10.39 1.62 -1.83
N GLY A 357 -9.50 1.87 -0.87
CA GLY A 357 -9.80 1.72 0.57
C GLY A 357 -10.65 2.83 1.17
N TYR A 358 -10.87 3.95 0.46
CA TYR A 358 -11.74 5.03 0.97
C TYR A 358 -13.17 4.91 0.42
N ASN A 359 -13.34 4.49 -0.83
CA ASN A 359 -14.66 4.49 -1.48
C ASN A 359 -14.97 3.25 -2.35
N GLY A 360 -14.19 2.18 -2.17
CA GLY A 360 -14.39 0.89 -2.82
C GLY A 360 -14.00 0.88 -4.29
N ILE A 361 -14.39 -0.20 -4.98
CA ILE A 361 -14.11 -0.40 -6.41
C ILE A 361 -15.03 0.50 -7.25
N ARG A 362 -14.45 1.17 -8.25
CA ARG A 362 -15.16 2.06 -9.19
C ARG A 362 -14.97 1.63 -10.64
N SER A 363 -15.97 1.98 -11.47
CA SER A 363 -15.97 1.75 -12.93
C SER A 363 -15.66 0.33 -13.41
N VAL A 364 -16.06 -0.67 -12.62
CA VAL A 364 -16.07 -2.08 -13.03
C VAL A 364 -17.52 -2.56 -13.08
N THR A 365 -17.98 -2.92 -14.28
CA THR A 365 -19.35 -3.40 -14.52
C THR A 365 -19.68 -4.59 -13.62
N GLY A 366 -20.88 -4.56 -13.02
CA GLY A 366 -21.35 -5.63 -12.14
C GLY A 366 -20.81 -5.58 -10.71
N THR A 367 -19.98 -4.60 -10.35
CA THR A 367 -19.51 -4.42 -8.96
C THR A 367 -20.68 -4.23 -8.01
N LYS A 368 -20.77 -5.08 -6.99
CA LYS A 368 -21.76 -4.95 -5.92
C LYS A 368 -21.22 -4.06 -4.80
N ARG A 369 -22.10 -3.27 -4.18
CA ARG A 369 -21.82 -2.57 -2.93
C ARG A 369 -22.74 -3.12 -1.86
N ILE A 370 -22.18 -3.50 -0.73
CA ILE A 370 -22.90 -4.06 0.42
C ILE A 370 -22.31 -3.48 1.71
N LYS A 371 -23.03 -3.61 2.82
CA LYS A 371 -22.54 -3.29 4.17
C LYS A 371 -21.87 -4.52 4.79
N LEU A 372 -20.98 -4.27 5.75
CA LEU A 372 -20.41 -5.33 6.58
C LEU A 372 -21.52 -6.17 7.25
N GLY A 373 -21.38 -7.49 7.22
CA GLY A 373 -22.38 -8.44 7.71
C GLY A 373 -23.37 -8.95 6.65
N GLU A 374 -23.49 -8.28 5.50
CA GLU A 374 -24.27 -8.80 4.38
C GLU A 374 -23.55 -9.96 3.65
N LYS A 375 -24.32 -10.80 2.95
CA LYS A 375 -23.80 -11.96 2.23
C LYS A 375 -22.83 -11.54 1.13
N VAL A 376 -21.57 -11.98 1.24
CA VAL A 376 -20.54 -11.76 0.22
C VAL A 376 -20.87 -12.55 -1.06
N PRO A 377 -20.96 -11.90 -2.23
CA PRO A 377 -21.12 -12.59 -3.51
C PRO A 377 -20.03 -13.62 -3.78
N ALA A 378 -20.43 -14.72 -4.42
CA ALA A 378 -19.53 -15.85 -4.71
C ALA A 378 -18.42 -15.53 -5.73
N LYS A 379 -18.64 -14.56 -6.63
CA LYS A 379 -17.73 -14.16 -7.72
C LYS A 379 -17.90 -12.68 -8.04
N GLY A 380 -16.89 -12.10 -8.70
CA GLY A 380 -16.91 -10.71 -9.19
C GLY A 380 -16.40 -9.71 -8.16
N CYS A 381 -16.52 -8.43 -8.48
CA CYS A 381 -16.06 -7.33 -7.63
C CYS A 381 -17.13 -6.95 -6.60
N VAL A 382 -16.70 -6.74 -5.36
CA VAL A 382 -17.56 -6.36 -4.24
C VAL A 382 -16.86 -5.26 -3.44
N SER A 383 -17.57 -4.18 -3.15
CA SER A 383 -17.14 -3.18 -2.16
C SER A 383 -18.00 -3.31 -0.90
N ILE A 384 -17.35 -3.53 0.23
CA ILE A 384 -17.99 -3.67 1.54
C ILE A 384 -17.69 -2.41 2.34
N ASP A 385 -18.75 -1.70 2.73
CA ASP A 385 -18.62 -0.61 3.70
C ASP A 385 -18.33 -1.20 5.08
N ALA A 386 -17.09 -0.99 5.55
CA ALA A 386 -16.57 -1.48 6.81
C ALA A 386 -16.53 -0.40 7.90
N ALA A 387 -17.10 0.78 7.66
CA ALA A 387 -17.01 1.92 8.57
C ALA A 387 -17.66 1.68 9.95
N SER A 388 -18.53 0.68 10.09
CA SER A 388 -19.09 0.28 11.39
C SER A 388 -18.04 -0.22 12.38
N VAL A 389 -16.96 -0.84 11.89
CA VAL A 389 -15.87 -1.40 12.71
C VAL A 389 -14.55 -0.67 12.48
N VAL A 390 -14.22 -0.33 11.22
CA VAL A 390 -13.01 0.39 10.85
C VAL A 390 -13.23 1.89 11.04
N ARG A 391 -13.07 2.34 12.28
CA ARG A 391 -13.40 3.72 12.71
C ARG A 391 -12.50 4.25 13.83
N ARG A 392 -11.60 3.43 14.35
CA ARG A 392 -10.68 3.84 15.43
C ARG A 392 -9.40 4.37 14.83
N GLY A 393 -8.99 5.54 15.31
CA GLY A 393 -7.71 6.12 14.97
C GLY A 393 -7.64 7.61 15.25
N GLY A 394 -6.55 8.21 14.83
CA GLY A 394 -6.28 9.64 15.02
C GLY A 394 -5.68 10.26 13.76
N PRO A 395 -5.81 11.58 13.61
CA PRO A 395 -5.16 12.29 12.50
C PRO A 395 -3.63 12.14 12.57
N PRO A 396 -2.93 12.23 11.42
CA PRO A 396 -3.45 12.36 10.06
C PRO A 396 -4.00 11.06 9.43
N SER A 397 -3.76 9.90 10.03
CA SER A 397 -4.05 8.61 9.37
C SER A 397 -5.52 8.18 9.46
N GLY A 398 -6.27 8.66 10.46
CA GLY A 398 -7.62 8.20 10.77
C GLY A 398 -7.63 6.69 11.05
N ALA A 399 -8.65 5.99 10.55
CA ALA A 399 -8.85 4.55 10.75
C ALA A 399 -8.05 3.65 9.79
N HIS A 400 -6.96 4.15 9.17
CA HIS A 400 -6.22 3.41 8.13
C HIS A 400 -5.69 2.04 8.60
N SER A 401 -5.21 1.96 9.84
CA SER A 401 -4.61 0.74 10.40
C SER A 401 -5.56 -0.08 11.29
N ASP A 402 -6.80 0.37 11.48
CA ASP A 402 -7.82 -0.29 12.31
C ASP A 402 -8.48 -1.46 11.55
N VAL A 403 -7.66 -2.44 11.16
CA VAL A 403 -8.05 -3.55 10.29
C VAL A 403 -8.04 -4.92 11.00
N CYS A 404 -7.62 -4.97 12.26
CA CYS A 404 -7.63 -6.18 13.07
C CYS A 404 -8.98 -6.38 13.78
N HIS A 405 -10.02 -6.67 13.01
CA HIS A 405 -11.37 -6.96 13.52
C HIS A 405 -11.83 -8.35 13.10
N GLU A 406 -12.53 -9.06 13.98
CA GLU A 406 -13.08 -10.39 13.70
C GLU A 406 -14.05 -10.37 12.52
N GLU A 407 -14.83 -9.29 12.37
CA GLU A 407 -15.76 -9.09 11.25
C GLU A 407 -15.04 -9.04 9.90
N LEU A 408 -13.83 -8.50 9.85
CA LEU A 408 -13.02 -8.49 8.64
C LEU A 408 -12.42 -9.87 8.36
N ALA A 409 -12.10 -10.64 9.40
CA ALA A 409 -11.76 -12.06 9.24
C ALA A 409 -12.95 -12.87 8.70
N HIS A 410 -14.17 -12.62 9.18
CA HIS A 410 -15.39 -13.22 8.61
C HIS A 410 -15.56 -12.90 7.12
N VAL A 411 -15.24 -11.68 6.68
CA VAL A 411 -15.26 -11.33 5.26
C VAL A 411 -14.29 -12.20 4.46
N VAL A 412 -13.06 -12.40 4.94
CA VAL A 412 -12.07 -13.27 4.29
C VAL A 412 -12.62 -14.70 4.14
N PHE A 413 -13.24 -15.22 5.20
CA PHE A 413 -13.77 -16.59 5.22
C PHE A 413 -15.01 -16.76 4.34
N ALA A 414 -15.90 -15.75 4.32
CA ALA A 414 -17.06 -15.72 3.44
C ALA A 414 -16.64 -15.61 1.96
N ALA A 415 -15.66 -14.75 1.66
CA ALA A 415 -15.09 -14.60 0.33
C ALA A 415 -14.43 -15.89 -0.17
N GLY A 416 -13.67 -16.56 0.70
CA GLY A 416 -13.01 -17.83 0.41
C GLY A 416 -13.94 -19.05 0.38
N ARG A 417 -15.16 -18.90 0.93
CA ARG A 417 -16.13 -19.98 1.19
C ARG A 417 -15.56 -21.10 2.05
N ILE A 418 -14.86 -20.68 3.10
CA ILE A 418 -14.16 -21.55 4.05
C ILE A 418 -14.67 -21.37 5.48
N ALA A 419 -15.77 -20.63 5.65
CA ALA A 419 -16.42 -20.41 6.95
C ALA A 419 -17.13 -21.68 7.46
N ARG A 420 -17.27 -21.81 8.79
CA ARG A 420 -18.23 -22.74 9.41
C ARG A 420 -19.63 -22.39 8.93
N SER A 421 -20.32 -23.39 8.42
CA SER A 421 -21.73 -23.34 7.97
C SER A 421 -22.69 -23.23 9.14
#